data_AF-A0A1C6W1V7-F1
#
_entry.id   AF-A0A1C6W1V7-F1
#
_cell.length_a   1.000
_cell.length_b   1.000
_cell.length_c   1.000
_cell.angle_alpha   90.00
_cell.angle_beta   90.00
_cell.angle_gamma   90.00
#
_symmetry.space_group_name_H-M   'P 1'
#
loop_
_entity.id
_entity.type
_entity.pdbx_description
1 polymer ?
#
loop_
_entity_poly.entity_id
_entity_poly.type
_entity_poly.pdbx_seq_one_letter_code
_entity_poly.pdbx_strand_id
1 'polypeptide(L)'
;MNEPAASMPPEVARAQPLMSIGEVLGQLRVDFPDVTISKLRFLEAEGLVEPQRTAAGYRKYSWDDVARLRFVLSAQRDQYLPLRVIRDQLAQWDASGESPGRQRPTLVAVGPDGEVPGRVPEESVGSPQVRLGRLDLVARSGIDESTLGELERLGVVVSDPPGWYDDDALIIARAVAGLAAYGLEPRHLRAFRTAADREVGLFAQLLAPLARQSDPAARARAAETARELVALSQQLHAALVRVGLRSTLGR
;
A
#
# COMPACT_ATOMS: atom_id res chain seq x y z
N MET A 1 -26.44 -28.00 51.47
CA MET A 1 -25.14 -27.44 51.05
C MET A 1 -25.04 -27.70 49.56
N ASN A 2 -25.38 -26.68 48.76
CA ASN A 2 -24.48 -25.88 47.90
C ASN A 2 -23.93 -26.73 46.74
N GLU A 3 -24.05 -26.39 45.46
CA GLU A 3 -24.38 -25.15 44.75
C GLU A 3 -24.78 -25.50 43.29
N PRO A 4 -25.58 -24.67 42.60
CA PRO A 4 -25.86 -24.82 41.17
C PRO A 4 -24.72 -24.26 40.33
N ALA A 5 -24.41 -24.94 39.21
CA ALA A 5 -23.46 -24.47 38.21
C ALA A 5 -23.89 -23.11 37.66
N ALA A 6 -23.08 -22.08 37.96
CA ALA A 6 -23.25 -20.73 37.48
C ALA A 6 -23.09 -20.69 35.95
N SER A 7 -24.15 -20.22 35.29
CA SER A 7 -24.17 -19.83 33.90
C SER A 7 -23.05 -18.81 33.64
N MET A 8 -22.14 -19.11 32.69
CA MET A 8 -21.15 -18.15 32.25
C MET A 8 -21.84 -16.92 31.62
N PRO A 9 -21.41 -15.69 31.93
CA PRO A 9 -21.96 -14.50 31.29
C PRO A 9 -21.53 -14.42 29.81
N PRO A 10 -22.35 -13.79 28.94
CA PRO A 10 -21.98 -13.56 27.56
C PRO A 10 -20.73 -12.69 27.51
N GLU A 11 -19.79 -13.11 26.67
CA GLU A 11 -18.58 -12.39 26.30
C GLU A 11 -18.96 -10.95 25.95
N VAL A 12 -18.56 -10.00 26.80
CA VAL A 12 -18.84 -8.58 26.61
C VAL A 12 -18.07 -8.16 25.36
N ALA A 13 -18.75 -8.12 24.22
CA ALA A 13 -18.27 -7.48 23.01
C ALA A 13 -17.75 -6.10 23.41
N ARG A 14 -16.42 -5.93 23.41
CA ARG A 14 -15.78 -4.67 23.77
C ARG A 14 -16.30 -3.63 22.78
N ALA A 15 -17.22 -2.79 23.23
CA ALA A 15 -17.75 -1.69 22.45
C ALA A 15 -16.59 -0.78 22.07
N GLN A 16 -16.09 -0.93 20.84
CA GLN A 16 -15.01 -0.09 20.33
C GLN A 16 -15.51 1.37 20.31
N PRO A 17 -14.71 2.35 20.74
CA PRO A 17 -15.12 3.75 20.76
C PRO A 17 -15.60 4.19 19.36
N LEU A 18 -16.87 4.58 19.26
CA LEU A 18 -17.51 4.99 18.01
C LEU A 18 -17.36 6.50 17.79
N MET A 19 -16.55 6.86 16.80
CA MET A 19 -16.16 8.22 16.45
C MET A 19 -17.13 8.87 15.45
N SER A 20 -17.29 10.19 15.54
CA SER A 20 -17.98 11.00 14.55
C SER A 20 -17.11 11.26 13.32
N ILE A 21 -17.73 11.62 12.19
CA ILE A 21 -16.99 11.96 10.95
C ILE A 21 -15.99 13.13 11.16
N GLY A 22 -16.28 14.05 12.09
CA GLY A 22 -15.40 15.16 12.42
C GLY A 22 -14.17 14.73 13.21
N GLU A 23 -14.34 13.82 14.17
CA GLU A 23 -13.21 13.24 14.93
C GLU A 23 -12.30 12.40 14.02
N VAL A 24 -12.90 11.59 13.13
CA VAL A 24 -12.15 10.83 12.11
C VAL A 24 -11.37 11.77 11.19
N LEU A 25 -12.01 12.85 10.71
CA LEU A 25 -11.34 13.85 9.89
C LEU A 25 -10.13 14.47 10.62
N GLY A 26 -10.29 14.81 11.90
CA GLY A 26 -9.19 15.36 12.70
C GLY A 26 -7.99 14.42 12.77
N GLN A 27 -8.23 13.12 12.98
CA GLN A 27 -7.16 12.12 13.02
C GLN A 27 -6.49 11.89 11.66
N LEU A 28 -7.26 11.86 10.57
CA LEU A 28 -6.73 11.62 9.24
C LEU A 28 -5.96 12.82 8.69
N ARG A 29 -6.32 14.05 9.08
CA ARG A 29 -5.63 15.27 8.62
C ARG A 29 -4.18 15.39 9.09
N VAL A 30 -3.76 14.63 10.10
CA VAL A 30 -2.36 14.56 10.54
C VAL A 30 -1.47 14.02 9.40
N ASP A 31 -1.93 12.96 8.73
CA ASP A 31 -1.18 12.29 7.67
C ASP A 31 -1.66 12.71 6.26
N PHE A 32 -2.90 13.21 6.15
CA PHE A 32 -3.57 13.54 4.88
C PHE A 32 -4.21 14.94 4.96
N PRO A 33 -3.44 16.04 4.82
CA PRO A 33 -3.93 17.40 5.08
C PRO A 33 -5.08 17.82 4.16
N ASP A 34 -5.14 17.28 2.94
CA ASP A 34 -6.15 17.60 1.91
C ASP A 34 -7.44 16.77 2.02
N VAL A 35 -7.53 15.85 3.00
CA VAL A 35 -8.74 15.03 3.16
C VAL A 35 -9.90 15.90 3.67
N THR A 36 -11.08 15.69 3.09
CA THR A 36 -12.31 16.44 3.41
C THR A 36 -13.44 15.51 3.79
N ILE A 37 -14.47 16.05 4.45
CA ILE A 37 -15.72 15.32 4.75
C ILE A 37 -16.34 14.76 3.47
N SER A 38 -16.32 15.52 2.37
CA SER A 38 -16.82 15.08 1.07
C SER A 38 -16.06 13.88 0.54
N LYS A 39 -14.74 13.83 0.71
CA LYS A 39 -13.92 12.68 0.34
C LYS A 39 -14.27 11.45 1.17
N LEU A 40 -14.43 11.57 2.48
CA LEU A 40 -14.81 10.43 3.34
C LEU A 40 -16.20 9.86 2.99
N ARG A 41 -17.17 10.73 2.71
CA ARG A 41 -18.52 10.31 2.26
C ARG A 41 -18.49 9.65 0.89
N PHE A 42 -17.63 10.11 0.00
CA PHE A 42 -17.43 9.48 -1.30
C PHE A 42 -16.85 8.07 -1.15
N LEU A 43 -15.84 7.87 -0.29
CA LEU A 43 -15.26 6.55 -0.04
C LEU A 43 -16.25 5.57 0.63
N GLU A 44 -17.13 6.08 1.50
CA GLU A 44 -18.27 5.30 2.04
C GLU A 44 -19.25 4.90 0.92
N ALA A 45 -19.64 5.83 0.06
CA ALA A 45 -20.58 5.55 -1.04
C ALA A 45 -20.02 4.52 -2.04
N GLU A 46 -18.70 4.49 -2.21
CA GLU A 46 -17.97 3.51 -3.01
C GLU A 46 -17.73 2.17 -2.27
N GLY A 47 -18.23 2.01 -1.05
CA GLY A 47 -18.17 0.76 -0.29
C GLY A 47 -16.79 0.40 0.23
N LEU A 48 -15.89 1.38 0.43
CA LEU A 48 -14.53 1.14 0.95
C LEU A 48 -14.49 1.21 2.49
N VAL A 49 -15.54 1.77 3.10
CA VAL A 49 -15.73 1.84 4.54
C VAL A 49 -17.23 1.75 4.83
N GLU A 50 -17.61 1.04 5.90
CA GLU A 50 -19.00 0.76 6.25
C GLU A 50 -19.29 1.20 7.69
N PRO A 51 -19.36 2.52 7.96
CA PRO A 51 -19.60 3.01 9.30
C PRO A 51 -21.00 2.64 9.80
N GLN A 52 -21.10 2.35 11.09
CA GLN A 52 -22.37 2.05 11.74
C GLN A 52 -23.30 3.28 11.71
N ARG A 53 -24.61 3.02 11.60
CA ARG A 53 -25.64 4.06 11.72
C ARG A 53 -26.34 3.96 13.06
N THR A 54 -26.49 5.09 13.75
CA THR A 54 -27.33 5.15 14.95
C THR A 54 -28.82 5.08 14.57
N ALA A 55 -29.70 4.79 15.54
CA ALA A 55 -31.15 4.84 15.34
C ALA A 55 -31.65 6.22 14.85
N ALA A 56 -30.88 7.28 15.11
CA ALA A 56 -31.13 8.64 14.63
C ALA A 56 -30.47 8.95 13.26
N GLY A 57 -29.81 7.98 12.61
CA GLY A 57 -29.25 8.10 11.27
C GLY A 57 -27.84 8.70 11.17
N TYR A 58 -27.19 8.99 12.30
CA TYR A 58 -25.81 9.51 12.32
C TYR A 58 -24.79 8.40 12.08
N ARG A 59 -23.70 8.73 11.37
CA ARG A 59 -22.58 7.82 11.11
C ARG A 59 -21.65 7.75 12.31
N LYS A 60 -21.25 6.54 12.64
CA LYS A 60 -20.34 6.20 13.71
C LYS A 60 -19.26 5.27 13.17
N TYR A 61 -18.04 5.78 13.16
CA TYR A 61 -16.86 5.08 12.65
C TYR A 61 -16.16 4.38 13.80
N SER A 62 -15.82 3.11 13.58
CA SER A 62 -14.96 2.33 14.46
C SER A 62 -13.48 2.65 14.22
N TRP A 63 -12.60 2.13 15.05
CA TRP A 63 -11.16 2.20 14.80
C TRP A 63 -10.75 1.43 13.54
N ASP A 64 -11.40 0.30 13.25
CA ASP A 64 -11.16 -0.46 12.03
C ASP A 64 -11.56 0.35 10.79
N ASP A 65 -12.64 1.13 10.84
CA ASP A 65 -13.02 2.05 9.76
C ASP A 65 -11.94 3.12 9.52
N VAL A 66 -11.35 3.66 10.58
CA VAL A 66 -10.26 4.63 10.47
C VAL A 66 -9.01 3.98 9.87
N ALA A 67 -8.67 2.76 10.27
CA ALA A 67 -7.55 2.00 9.71
C ALA A 67 -7.77 1.74 8.20
N ARG A 68 -8.98 1.32 7.81
CA ARG A 68 -9.35 1.17 6.40
C ARG A 68 -9.23 2.48 5.63
N LEU A 69 -9.73 3.58 6.18
CA LEU A 69 -9.61 4.90 5.57
C LEU A 69 -8.16 5.34 5.39
N ARG A 70 -7.28 5.08 6.37
CA ARG A 70 -5.83 5.33 6.23
C ARG A 70 -5.24 4.51 5.11
N PHE A 71 -5.54 3.22 5.05
CA PHE A 71 -5.08 2.34 3.98
C PHE A 71 -5.52 2.84 2.60
N VAL A 72 -6.80 3.17 2.43
CA VAL A 72 -7.35 3.70 1.17
C VAL A 72 -6.65 5.00 0.78
N LEU A 73 -6.49 5.94 1.72
CA LEU A 73 -5.88 7.23 1.43
C LEU A 73 -4.39 7.11 1.10
N SER A 74 -3.64 6.24 1.79
CA SER A 74 -2.27 5.91 1.44
C SER A 74 -2.17 5.24 0.07
N ALA A 75 -3.01 4.24 -0.22
CA ALA A 75 -3.04 3.57 -1.52
C ALA A 75 -3.37 4.54 -2.66
N GLN A 76 -4.20 5.56 -2.43
CA GLN A 76 -4.48 6.60 -3.41
C GLN A 76 -3.36 7.64 -3.54
N ARG A 77 -2.76 8.06 -2.43
CA ARG A 77 -1.73 9.12 -2.40
C ARG A 77 -0.38 8.61 -2.90
N ASP A 78 0.01 7.42 -2.45
CA ASP A 78 1.37 6.89 -2.62
C ASP A 78 1.46 5.91 -3.79
N GLN A 79 0.36 5.19 -4.08
CA GLN A 79 0.32 4.13 -5.10
C GLN A 79 -0.67 4.39 -6.23
N TYR A 80 -1.47 5.47 -6.14
CA TYR A 80 -2.46 5.89 -7.15
C TYR A 80 -3.41 4.77 -7.61
N LEU A 81 -3.76 3.86 -6.70
CA LEU A 81 -4.57 2.70 -7.05
C LEU A 81 -6.02 3.08 -7.38
N PRO A 82 -6.63 2.49 -8.43
CA PRO A 82 -8.06 2.62 -8.69
C PRO A 82 -8.89 2.05 -7.55
N LEU A 83 -10.07 2.63 -7.27
CA LEU A 83 -10.94 2.20 -6.16
C LEU A 83 -11.30 0.72 -6.20
N ARG A 84 -11.47 0.16 -7.40
CA ARG A 84 -11.74 -1.28 -7.58
C ARG A 84 -10.62 -2.14 -6.99
N VAL A 85 -9.38 -1.80 -7.30
CA VAL A 85 -8.20 -2.54 -6.82
C VAL A 85 -8.06 -2.41 -5.31
N ILE A 86 -8.29 -1.21 -4.77
CA ILE A 86 -8.27 -0.98 -3.32
C ILE A 86 -9.35 -1.82 -2.62
N ARG A 87 -10.54 -1.94 -3.22
CA ARG A 87 -11.62 -2.79 -2.70
C ARG A 87 -11.23 -4.26 -2.67
N ASP A 88 -10.59 -4.76 -3.73
CA ASP A 88 -10.11 -6.15 -3.78
C ASP A 88 -9.03 -6.42 -2.72
N GLN A 89 -8.15 -5.45 -2.46
CA GLN A 89 -7.15 -5.53 -1.40
C GLN A 89 -7.79 -5.51 0.00
N LEU A 90 -8.80 -4.67 0.21
CA LEU A 90 -9.57 -4.64 1.46
C LEU A 90 -10.30 -5.98 1.69
N ALA A 91 -10.85 -6.59 0.65
CA ALA A 91 -11.51 -7.90 0.76
C ALA A 91 -10.51 -9.02 1.12
N GLN A 92 -9.28 -8.96 0.59
CA GLN A 92 -8.20 -9.88 0.97
C GLN A 92 -7.77 -9.67 2.43
N TRP A 93 -7.71 -8.42 2.87
CA TRP A 93 -7.40 -8.07 4.25
C TRP A 93 -8.50 -8.53 5.22
N ASP A 94 -9.77 -8.38 4.87
CA ASP A 94 -10.88 -8.90 5.66
C ASP A 94 -10.86 -10.43 5.77
N ALA A 95 -10.46 -11.11 4.70
CA ALA A 95 -10.32 -12.56 4.67
C ALA A 95 -9.13 -13.08 5.50
N SER A 96 -8.05 -12.30 5.63
CA SER A 96 -6.88 -12.69 6.42
C SER A 96 -7.05 -12.47 7.93
N GLY A 97 -8.04 -11.67 8.36
CA GLY A 97 -8.32 -11.40 9.77
C GLY A 97 -7.25 -10.55 10.48
N GLU A 98 -6.28 -10.00 9.74
CA GLU A 98 -5.19 -9.19 10.28
C GLU A 98 -5.61 -7.73 10.45
N SER A 99 -6.21 -7.34 11.59
CA SER A 99 -6.45 -5.91 11.87
C SER A 99 -5.10 -5.19 12.18
N PRO A 100 -4.66 -4.19 11.37
CA PRO A 100 -3.46 -3.41 11.58
C PRO A 100 -3.77 -2.35 12.64
N GLY A 101 -3.78 -2.83 13.87
CA GLY A 101 -3.89 -2.05 15.10
C GLY A 101 -3.44 -2.85 16.32
N ARG A 102 -3.18 -4.16 16.14
CA ARG A 102 -2.66 -5.05 17.18
C ARG A 102 -1.24 -5.50 16.86
N GLN A 103 -0.38 -4.58 16.40
CA GLN A 103 1.05 -4.74 16.66
C GLN A 103 1.26 -4.52 18.16
N ARG A 104 1.04 -5.57 18.96
CA ARG A 104 1.66 -5.61 20.29
C ARG A 104 3.16 -5.69 20.02
N PRO A 105 3.98 -4.75 20.52
CA PRO A 105 5.41 -4.91 20.43
C PRO A 105 5.77 -6.21 21.14
N THR A 106 6.30 -7.18 20.40
CA THR A 106 6.89 -8.37 20.98
C THR A 106 8.12 -7.90 21.75
N LEU A 107 7.97 -7.70 23.06
CA LEU A 107 9.09 -7.52 23.96
C LEU A 107 9.91 -8.82 23.90
N VAL A 108 10.99 -8.80 23.11
CA VAL A 108 12.03 -9.81 23.18
C VAL A 108 12.66 -9.67 24.57
N ALA A 109 12.42 -10.66 25.42
CA ALA A 109 13.13 -10.78 26.68
C ALA A 109 14.61 -10.95 26.36
N VAL A 110 15.41 -9.92 26.66
CA VAL A 110 16.86 -10.03 26.74
C VAL A 110 17.15 -10.88 27.98
N GLY A 111 17.55 -12.13 27.76
CA GLY A 111 18.14 -12.96 28.82
C GLY A 111 19.42 -12.30 29.32
N PRO A 112 19.72 -12.38 30.63
CA PRO A 112 20.96 -11.86 31.17
C PRO A 112 22.03 -12.86 30.78
N ASP A 113 22.72 -12.64 29.66
CA ASP A 113 24.09 -13.08 29.38
C ASP A 113 24.42 -12.62 27.96
N GLY A 114 24.93 -11.39 27.89
CA GLY A 114 25.29 -10.71 26.64
C GLY A 114 26.53 -11.33 25.99
N GLU A 115 26.34 -12.40 25.22
CA GLU A 115 27.32 -12.88 24.26
C GLU A 115 26.77 -12.86 22.83
N VAL A 116 27.42 -12.06 21.99
CA VAL A 116 27.23 -11.97 20.54
C VAL A 116 28.42 -12.63 19.86
N PRO A 117 28.20 -13.68 19.04
CA PRO A 117 29.17 -14.06 18.02
C PRO A 117 28.56 -13.90 16.61
N GLY A 118 29.14 -13.00 15.81
CA GLY A 118 28.98 -12.98 14.36
C GLY A 118 28.39 -11.70 13.77
N ARG A 119 29.15 -10.60 13.82
CA ARG A 119 28.86 -9.40 13.03
C ARG A 119 29.28 -9.63 11.57
N VAL A 120 28.30 -9.71 10.67
CA VAL A 120 28.42 -9.36 9.24
C VAL A 120 27.45 -8.21 8.94
N PRO A 121 27.79 -7.31 7.99
CA PRO A 121 27.49 -5.88 8.12
C PRO A 121 26.07 -5.48 7.67
N GLU A 122 25.46 -4.64 8.51
CA GLU A 122 24.40 -3.65 8.24
C GLU A 122 23.39 -3.99 7.13
N GLU A 123 22.37 -4.76 7.51
CA GLU A 123 21.10 -4.75 6.80
C GLU A 123 20.48 -3.35 6.90
N SER A 124 20.22 -2.80 5.72
CA SER A 124 19.58 -1.51 5.52
C SER A 124 18.31 -1.39 6.34
N VAL A 125 18.17 -0.26 7.02
CA VAL A 125 16.95 0.15 7.72
C VAL A 125 15.82 0.24 6.70
N GLY A 126 15.01 -0.80 6.61
CA GLY A 126 13.83 -0.88 5.77
C GLY A 126 12.88 -1.90 6.38
N SER A 127 11.59 -1.56 6.43
CA SER A 127 10.50 -2.47 6.81
C SER A 127 10.70 -3.85 6.16
N PRO A 128 10.30 -4.97 6.80
CA PRO A 128 10.56 -6.31 6.25
C PRO A 128 9.92 -6.41 4.86
N GLN A 129 10.74 -6.31 3.82
CA GLN A 129 10.34 -6.39 2.43
C GLN A 129 9.80 -7.79 2.22
N VAL A 130 8.54 -7.92 1.83
CA VAL A 130 7.93 -9.23 1.61
C VAL A 130 8.65 -9.85 0.41
N ARG A 131 9.35 -10.96 0.65
CA ARG A 131 9.97 -11.75 -0.42
C ARG A 131 9.00 -12.83 -0.86
N LEU A 132 8.59 -12.78 -2.12
CA LEU A 132 7.67 -13.73 -2.71
C LEU A 132 8.38 -14.69 -3.65
N GLY A 133 8.04 -15.97 -3.55
CA GLY A 133 8.38 -16.93 -4.57
C GLY A 133 7.54 -16.72 -5.82
N ARG A 134 7.98 -17.31 -6.94
CA ARG A 134 7.28 -17.23 -8.23
C ARG A 134 5.81 -17.68 -8.15
N LEU A 135 5.55 -18.83 -7.54
CA LEU A 135 4.20 -19.37 -7.38
C LEU A 135 3.31 -18.44 -6.56
N ASP A 136 3.85 -17.84 -5.50
CA ASP A 136 3.10 -16.89 -4.67
C ASP A 136 2.79 -15.60 -5.42
N LEU A 137 3.73 -15.10 -6.22
CA LEU A 137 3.52 -13.91 -7.06
C LEU A 137 2.38 -14.15 -8.06
N VAL A 138 2.41 -15.27 -8.79
CA VAL A 138 1.36 -15.67 -9.75
C VAL A 138 0.00 -15.77 -9.04
N ALA A 139 -0.06 -16.51 -7.93
CA ALA A 139 -1.29 -16.70 -7.16
C ALA A 139 -1.87 -15.40 -6.62
N ARG A 140 -1.03 -14.50 -6.09
CA ARG A 140 -1.47 -13.24 -5.46
C ARG A 140 -1.75 -12.11 -6.44
N SER A 141 -1.22 -12.19 -7.66
CA SER A 141 -1.42 -11.17 -8.71
C SER A 141 -2.52 -11.50 -9.69
N GLY A 142 -2.83 -12.79 -9.88
CA GLY A 142 -3.86 -13.25 -10.83
C GLY A 142 -3.40 -13.28 -12.28
N ILE A 143 -2.11 -13.11 -12.56
CA ILE A 143 -1.53 -13.40 -13.88
C ILE A 143 -1.19 -14.90 -13.99
N ASP A 144 -1.01 -15.40 -15.21
CA ASP A 144 -0.48 -16.76 -15.42
C ASP A 144 1.05 -16.79 -15.55
N GLU A 145 1.63 -17.99 -15.49
CA GLU A 145 3.08 -18.22 -15.57
C GLU A 145 3.68 -17.72 -16.89
N SER A 146 2.95 -17.84 -18.00
CA SER A 146 3.37 -17.31 -19.30
C SER A 146 3.49 -15.79 -19.30
N THR A 147 2.52 -15.11 -18.70
CA THR A 147 2.51 -13.65 -18.56
C THR A 147 3.67 -13.21 -17.68
N LEU A 148 3.91 -13.88 -16.55
CA LEU A 148 5.07 -13.57 -15.70
C LEU A 148 6.39 -13.72 -16.48
N GLY A 149 6.55 -14.82 -17.22
CA GLY A 149 7.73 -15.04 -18.08
C GLY A 149 7.88 -14.00 -19.20
N GLU A 150 6.80 -13.42 -19.71
CA GLU A 150 6.84 -12.28 -20.62
C GLU A 150 7.29 -10.99 -19.94
N LEU A 151 6.73 -10.69 -18.76
CA LEU A 151 7.09 -9.51 -17.98
C LEU A 151 8.58 -9.52 -17.60
N GLU A 152 9.12 -10.69 -17.25
CA GLU A 152 10.56 -10.88 -16.98
C GLU A 152 11.41 -10.64 -18.22
N ARG A 153 11.04 -11.24 -19.37
CA ARG A 153 11.76 -11.03 -20.64
C ARG A 153 11.77 -9.58 -21.10
N LEU A 154 10.70 -8.85 -20.81
CA LEU A 154 10.59 -7.42 -21.11
C LEU A 154 11.27 -6.53 -20.06
N GLY A 155 11.73 -7.10 -18.96
CA GLY A 155 12.29 -6.37 -17.82
C GLY A 155 11.25 -5.53 -17.08
N VAL A 156 9.95 -5.76 -17.28
CA VAL A 156 8.88 -5.05 -16.56
C VAL A 156 8.83 -5.50 -15.10
N VAL A 157 9.05 -6.79 -14.87
CA VAL A 157 9.27 -7.38 -13.54
C VAL A 157 10.67 -7.97 -13.53
N VAL A 158 11.39 -7.82 -12.42
CA VAL A 158 12.73 -8.38 -12.22
C VAL A 158 12.70 -9.22 -10.97
N SER A 159 13.28 -10.43 -11.02
CA SER A 159 13.54 -11.21 -9.83
C SER A 159 14.93 -10.86 -9.28
N ASP A 160 15.01 -10.37 -8.05
CA ASP A 160 16.28 -10.07 -7.39
C ASP A 160 16.19 -10.35 -5.88
N PRO A 161 16.91 -11.37 -5.34
CA PRO A 161 17.72 -12.37 -6.03
C PRO A 161 16.90 -13.27 -6.99
N PRO A 162 17.53 -14.03 -7.89
CA PRO A 162 16.82 -14.88 -8.85
C PRO A 162 15.78 -15.78 -8.18
N GLY A 163 14.55 -15.74 -8.70
CA GLY A 163 13.40 -16.50 -8.16
C GLY A 163 12.65 -15.83 -7.01
N TRP A 164 13.11 -14.68 -6.52
CA TRP A 164 12.45 -13.87 -5.51
C TRP A 164 11.94 -12.56 -6.09
N TYR A 165 10.77 -12.13 -5.63
CA TYR A 165 10.10 -10.91 -6.04
C TYR A 165 9.75 -10.09 -4.81
N ASP A 166 9.86 -8.77 -4.95
CA ASP A 166 9.51 -7.81 -3.90
C ASP A 166 8.05 -7.36 -4.01
N ASP A 167 7.69 -6.41 -3.14
CA ASP A 167 6.35 -5.82 -3.12
C ASP A 167 6.02 -5.06 -4.41
N ASP A 168 7.00 -4.38 -5.01
CA ASP A 168 6.81 -3.64 -6.26
C ASP A 168 6.52 -4.58 -7.44
N ALA A 169 7.19 -5.73 -7.51
CA ALA A 169 6.88 -6.77 -8.49
C ALA A 169 5.43 -7.27 -8.36
N LEU A 170 4.90 -7.42 -7.15
CA LEU A 170 3.49 -7.77 -6.93
C LEU A 170 2.55 -6.65 -7.38
N ILE A 171 2.87 -5.39 -7.10
CA ILE A 171 2.09 -4.23 -7.55
C ILE A 171 2.03 -4.18 -9.08
N ILE A 172 3.18 -4.34 -9.74
CA ILE A 172 3.30 -4.36 -11.20
C ILE A 172 2.47 -5.51 -11.80
N ALA A 173 2.61 -6.73 -11.26
CA ALA A 173 1.88 -7.90 -11.74
C ALA A 173 0.35 -7.73 -11.60
N ARG A 174 -0.13 -7.16 -10.49
CA ARG A 174 -1.56 -6.84 -10.29
C ARG A 174 -2.06 -5.77 -11.25
N ALA A 175 -1.26 -4.74 -11.50
CA ALA A 175 -1.60 -3.72 -12.49
C ALA A 175 -1.72 -4.33 -13.90
N VAL A 176 -0.80 -5.22 -14.28
CA VAL A 176 -0.85 -5.96 -15.54
C VAL A 176 -2.13 -6.80 -15.64
N ALA A 177 -2.48 -7.56 -14.60
CA ALA A 177 -3.72 -8.34 -14.56
C ALA A 177 -4.96 -7.44 -14.76
N GLY A 178 -4.97 -6.27 -14.13
CA GLY A 178 -6.05 -5.28 -14.29
C GLY A 178 -6.16 -4.72 -15.70
N LEU A 179 -5.01 -4.43 -16.35
CA LEU A 179 -4.95 -3.93 -17.72
C LEU A 179 -5.32 -5.00 -18.75
N ALA A 180 -5.00 -6.27 -18.49
CA ALA A 180 -5.35 -7.40 -19.35
C ALA A 180 -6.87 -7.53 -19.55
N ALA A 181 -7.67 -7.16 -18.54
CA ALA A 181 -9.14 -7.11 -18.63
C ALA A 181 -9.67 -6.13 -19.70
N TYR A 182 -8.83 -5.20 -20.16
CA TYR A 182 -9.11 -4.23 -21.23
C TYR A 182 -8.36 -4.53 -22.53
N GLY A 183 -7.75 -5.72 -22.65
CA GLY A 183 -7.03 -6.17 -23.85
C GLY A 183 -5.57 -5.71 -23.95
N LEU A 184 -4.99 -5.16 -22.88
CA LEU A 184 -3.59 -4.75 -22.86
C LEU A 184 -2.68 -5.92 -22.47
N GLU A 185 -1.99 -6.48 -23.47
CA GLU A 185 -0.96 -7.50 -23.30
C GLU A 185 0.42 -6.95 -22.85
N PRO A 186 1.31 -7.79 -22.28
CA PRO A 186 2.66 -7.41 -21.85
C PRO A 186 3.48 -6.65 -22.90
N ARG A 187 3.34 -6.99 -24.18
CA ARG A 187 4.06 -6.31 -25.28
C ARG A 187 3.78 -4.80 -25.33
N HIS A 188 2.58 -4.36 -24.94
CA HIS A 188 2.20 -2.95 -24.90
C HIS A 188 2.85 -2.21 -23.73
N LEU A 189 3.32 -2.94 -22.71
CA LEU A 189 3.95 -2.38 -21.51
C LEU A 189 5.41 -1.98 -21.74
N ARG A 190 6.01 -2.35 -22.87
CA ARG A 190 7.39 -1.98 -23.22
C ARG A 190 7.59 -0.46 -23.27
N ALA A 191 6.58 0.28 -23.73
CA ALA A 191 6.61 1.74 -23.75
C ALA A 191 6.64 2.32 -22.33
N PHE A 192 5.88 1.72 -21.40
CA PHE A 192 5.87 2.11 -19.99
C PHE A 192 7.22 1.84 -19.33
N ARG A 193 7.81 0.66 -19.56
CA ARG A 193 9.18 0.35 -19.07
C ARG A 193 10.21 1.37 -19.57
N THR A 194 10.19 1.66 -20.87
CA THR A 194 11.12 2.62 -21.47
C THR A 194 10.95 4.02 -20.90
N ALA A 195 9.71 4.46 -20.64
CA ALA A 195 9.45 5.74 -19.99
C ALA A 195 9.98 5.77 -18.55
N ALA A 196 9.73 4.71 -17.78
CA ALA A 196 10.25 4.58 -16.42
C ALA A 196 11.79 4.62 -16.38
N ASP A 197 12.47 3.91 -17.28
CA ASP A 197 13.94 3.91 -17.36
C ASP A 197 14.50 5.33 -17.65
N ARG A 198 13.80 6.12 -18.47
CA ARG A 198 14.17 7.51 -18.75
C ARG A 198 13.97 8.40 -17.51
N GLU A 199 12.86 8.25 -16.81
CA GLU A 199 12.59 8.98 -15.57
C GLU A 199 13.64 8.66 -14.49
N VAL A 200 13.94 7.37 -14.29
CA VAL A 200 15.00 6.93 -13.37
C VAL A 200 16.34 7.54 -13.75
N GLY A 201 16.70 7.56 -15.05
CA GLY A 201 17.93 8.20 -15.52
C GLY A 201 17.99 9.69 -15.20
N LEU A 202 16.90 10.42 -15.42
CA LEU A 202 16.80 11.85 -15.10
C LEU A 202 16.89 12.11 -13.59
N PHE A 203 16.15 11.35 -12.78
CA PHE A 203 16.18 11.51 -11.32
C PHE A 203 17.54 11.13 -10.75
N ALA A 204 18.18 10.08 -11.27
CA ALA A 204 19.53 9.70 -10.86
C ALA A 204 20.53 10.85 -11.12
N GLN A 205 20.44 11.54 -12.25
CA GLN A 205 21.31 12.69 -12.55
C GLN A 205 21.09 13.85 -11.57
N LEU A 206 19.83 14.14 -11.21
CA LEU A 206 19.49 15.18 -10.24
C LEU A 206 19.92 14.83 -8.81
N LEU A 207 19.83 13.56 -8.43
CA LEU A 207 20.18 13.08 -7.09
C LEU A 207 21.67 12.76 -6.93
N ALA A 208 22.42 12.57 -8.03
CA ALA A 208 23.84 12.24 -8.00
C ALA A 208 24.72 13.18 -7.13
N PRO A 209 24.50 14.50 -7.07
CA PRO A 209 25.23 15.38 -6.16
C PRO A 209 24.96 15.09 -4.68
N LEU A 210 23.72 14.77 -4.31
CA LEU A 210 23.33 14.45 -2.95
C LEU A 210 23.85 13.07 -2.52
N ALA A 211 23.83 12.11 -3.45
CA ALA A 211 24.31 10.75 -3.23
C ALA A 211 25.83 10.63 -3.01
N ARG A 212 26.63 11.58 -3.55
CA ARG A 212 28.08 11.65 -3.31
C ARG A 212 28.45 11.99 -1.87
N GLN A 213 27.53 12.58 -1.11
CA GLN A 213 27.78 12.97 0.26
C GLN A 213 27.54 11.77 1.20
N SER A 214 28.58 11.36 1.93
CA SER A 214 28.57 10.09 2.70
C SER A 214 27.93 10.20 4.10
N ASP A 215 27.38 11.36 4.46
CA ASP A 215 26.71 11.60 5.73
C ASP A 215 25.26 11.02 5.72
N PRO A 216 24.85 10.26 6.74
CA PRO A 216 23.46 9.82 6.93
C PRO A 216 22.40 10.91 6.67
N ALA A 217 22.62 12.15 7.09
CA ALA A 217 21.67 13.23 6.88
C ALA A 217 21.51 13.63 5.40
N ALA A 218 22.57 13.47 4.59
CA ALA A 218 22.51 13.69 3.15
C ALA A 218 21.76 12.56 2.43
N ARG A 219 21.97 11.30 2.86
CA ARG A 219 21.22 10.14 2.34
C ARG A 219 19.73 10.24 2.62
N ALA A 220 19.35 10.63 3.84
CA ALA A 220 17.95 10.83 4.20
C ALA A 220 17.29 11.92 3.33
N ARG A 221 17.98 13.05 3.10
CA ARG A 221 17.51 14.11 2.20
C ARG A 221 17.38 13.62 0.75
N ALA A 222 18.35 12.87 0.24
CA ALA A 222 18.28 12.31 -1.10
C ALA A 222 17.07 11.35 -1.26
N ALA A 223 16.81 10.51 -0.26
CA ALA A 223 15.66 9.61 -0.25
C ALA A 223 14.32 10.37 -0.19
N GLU A 224 14.25 11.46 0.58
CA GLU A 224 13.06 12.32 0.62
C GLU A 224 12.83 13.01 -0.73
N THR A 225 13.87 13.62 -1.31
CA THR A 225 13.78 14.24 -2.64
C THR A 225 13.40 13.21 -3.70
N ALA A 226 13.90 11.97 -3.63
CA ALA A 226 13.51 10.91 -4.53
C ALA A 226 11.99 10.60 -4.44
N ARG A 227 11.45 10.48 -3.21
CA ARG A 227 10.00 10.29 -2.99
C ARG A 227 9.19 11.44 -3.59
N GLU A 228 9.62 12.67 -3.38
CA GLU A 228 8.95 13.86 -3.92
C GLU A 228 8.96 13.89 -5.46
N LEU A 229 10.11 13.60 -6.08
CA LEU A 229 10.24 13.51 -7.54
C LEU A 229 9.32 12.45 -8.13
N VAL A 230 9.26 11.27 -7.50
CA VAL A 230 8.37 10.19 -7.92
C VAL A 230 6.90 10.62 -7.83
N ALA A 231 6.49 11.24 -6.74
CA ALA A 231 5.11 11.72 -6.57
C ALA A 231 4.74 12.79 -7.62
N LEU A 232 5.62 13.77 -7.85
CA LEU A 232 5.41 14.81 -8.86
C LEU A 232 5.35 14.24 -10.28
N SER A 233 6.22 13.28 -10.60
CA SER A 233 6.22 12.59 -11.90
C SER A 233 4.88 11.89 -12.16
N GLN A 234 4.38 11.15 -11.17
CA GLN A 234 3.10 10.44 -11.28
C GLN A 234 1.92 11.42 -11.45
N GLN A 235 1.92 12.54 -10.73
CA GLN A 235 0.91 13.59 -10.92
C GLN A 235 0.95 14.19 -12.33
N LEU A 236 2.14 14.50 -12.84
CA LEU A 236 2.35 15.02 -14.20
C LEU A 236 1.87 14.01 -15.25
N HIS A 237 2.29 12.75 -15.14
CA HIS A 237 1.90 11.68 -16.05
C HIS A 237 0.38 11.52 -16.12
N ALA A 238 -0.27 11.41 -14.95
CA ALA A 238 -1.72 11.29 -14.88
C ALA A 238 -2.45 12.50 -15.50
N ALA A 239 -1.92 13.71 -15.32
CA ALA A 239 -2.47 14.91 -15.95
C ALA A 239 -2.31 14.88 -17.48
N LEU A 240 -1.15 14.51 -17.99
CA LEU A 240 -0.88 14.38 -19.43
C LEU A 240 -1.78 13.34 -20.08
N VAL A 241 -1.95 12.17 -19.45
CA VAL A 241 -2.88 11.13 -19.93
C VAL A 241 -4.32 11.64 -19.97
N ARG A 242 -4.78 12.35 -18.93
CA ARG A 242 -6.14 12.95 -18.93
C ARG A 242 -6.31 13.99 -20.03
N VAL A 243 -5.30 14.82 -20.30
CA VAL A 243 -5.33 15.80 -21.41
C VAL A 243 -5.39 15.07 -22.75
N GLY A 244 -4.54 14.06 -22.95
CA GLY A 244 -4.54 13.23 -24.16
C GLY A 244 -5.89 12.56 -24.40
N LEU A 245 -6.43 11.88 -23.39
CA LEU A 245 -7.72 11.20 -23.50
C LEU A 245 -8.88 12.15 -23.82
N ARG A 246 -8.92 13.33 -23.20
CA ARG A 246 -9.92 14.36 -23.54
C ARG A 246 -9.88 14.74 -25.02
N SER A 247 -8.68 14.97 -25.55
CA SER A 247 -8.50 15.29 -26.98
C SER A 247 -8.95 14.15 -27.89
N THR A 248 -8.65 12.88 -27.55
CA THR A 248 -9.06 11.72 -28.35
C THR A 248 -10.56 11.42 -28.28
N LEU A 249 -11.19 11.74 -27.14
CA LEU A 249 -12.62 11.51 -26.90
C LEU A 249 -13.50 12.70 -27.31
N GLY A 250 -12.90 13.74 -27.93
CA GLY A 250 -13.63 14.88 -28.49
C GLY A 250 -14.28 15.80 -27.46
N ARG A 251 -13.71 15.94 -26.27
CA ARG A 251 -14.16 16.92 -25.25
C ARG A 251 -13.08 17.93 -24.89
#